data_AF-A0AAV5AWI1-F1
#
_entry.id   AF-A0AAV5AWI1-F1
#
_cell.length_a   1.000
_cell.length_b   1.000
_cell.length_c   1.000
_cell.angle_alpha   90.00
_cell.angle_beta   90.00
_cell.angle_gamma   90.00
#
_symmetry.space_group_name_H-M   'P 1'
#
loop_
_entity.id
_entity.type
_entity.pdbx_description
1 polymer ?
#
loop_
_entity_poly.entity_id
_entity_poly.type
_entity_poly.pdbx_seq_one_letter_code
_entity_poly.pdbx_strand_id
1 'polypeptide(L)'
;MSNIEKFQETIRSGYSHKGKYITIGGAMLDGEVLKDTFINIPLKTLNRHGLIAGATGTGKTKTLQGLAENLSKEGVPTLLMDLKGDLSGLAAQGEEKSFITERHAKMNIPFQNEAFPVELMTISAQSGVRLRATISEFGSVLLSRILDLSDVQEGVLAVVFKYCDDHNYPLLDLKDLKKILQYATEEGKEEFESEYGRISSSSTSAILRKVVELENQGADLFFGERSFDTDDLLRVDEKGRGYINIIRLTDIQDRPKMFSTFMLCLLAEVYNTFPEEGDMEKPKLVIFIDEAHLIFNQASKALLNQIENIVKLIRSKGVGIIFCTQNPTDIPDAVLSQLGMKIQHALRAFTAKDRQAIKLTAQNYPLSDFYNVAETLTSLGTGEAFVTVLDEKGRPTPLAATMLRAPMSRMDILSEQEIDDVLKKSFLVKKYNDVIDRESAYEILNNKIKQIQAQQAQEKQKKESEKSTSKTRTSSGKSTAQNPILKMVTSATFIRGVFGVLSKVMKK
;
A
#
# COMPACT_ATOMS: atom_id res chain seq x y z
N MET A 1 25.23 -37.76 26.15
CA MET A 1 25.37 -36.37 25.69
C MET A 1 24.90 -35.44 26.78
N SER A 2 25.64 -34.37 27.06
CA SER A 2 25.16 -33.28 27.91
C SER A 2 23.94 -32.59 27.28
N ASN A 3 23.15 -31.85 28.07
CA ASN A 3 22.01 -31.09 27.54
C ASN A 3 22.45 -30.11 26.43
N ILE A 4 23.64 -29.50 26.61
CA ILE A 4 24.27 -28.58 25.65
C ILE A 4 24.62 -29.31 24.35
N GLU A 5 25.25 -30.49 24.41
CA GLU A 5 25.59 -31.27 23.21
C GLU A 5 24.34 -31.69 22.43
N LYS A 6 23.31 -32.19 23.13
CA LYS A 6 22.03 -32.56 22.52
C LYS A 6 21.37 -31.35 21.84
N PHE A 7 21.42 -30.19 22.49
CA PHE A 7 20.90 -28.94 21.92
C PHE A 7 21.68 -28.52 20.67
N GLN A 8 23.01 -28.49 20.72
CA GLN A 8 23.84 -28.12 19.58
C GLN A 8 23.63 -29.06 18.39
N GLU A 9 23.55 -30.37 18.63
CA GLU A 9 23.23 -31.35 17.58
C GLU A 9 21.85 -31.08 16.97
N THR A 10 20.84 -30.85 17.82
CA THR A 10 19.46 -30.57 17.37
C THR A 10 19.41 -29.32 16.50
N ILE A 11 20.05 -28.22 16.93
CA ILE A 11 20.06 -26.97 16.17
C ILE A 11 20.88 -27.11 14.89
N ARG A 12 22.09 -27.67 14.94
CA ARG A 12 22.94 -27.86 13.75
C ARG A 12 22.26 -28.73 12.70
N SER A 13 21.59 -29.81 13.12
CA SER A 13 20.82 -30.65 12.21
C SER A 13 19.58 -29.93 11.67
N GLY A 14 18.89 -29.14 12.49
CA GLY A 14 17.65 -28.46 12.12
C GLY A 14 17.84 -27.25 11.22
N TYR A 15 18.98 -26.56 11.32
CA TYR A 15 19.33 -25.35 10.57
C TYR A 15 20.45 -25.57 9.55
N SER A 16 20.74 -26.82 9.21
CA SER A 16 21.60 -27.18 8.08
C SER A 16 20.78 -27.18 6.79
N HIS A 17 21.24 -26.42 5.79
CA HIS A 17 20.59 -26.29 4.49
C HIS A 17 21.60 -26.58 3.38
N LYS A 18 21.13 -27.10 2.24
CA LYS A 18 22.00 -27.38 1.09
C LYS A 18 22.16 -26.16 0.19
N GLY A 19 21.08 -25.40 0.02
CA GLY A 19 21.06 -24.18 -0.76
C GLY A 19 21.63 -22.96 -0.04
N LYS A 20 21.52 -21.79 -0.68
CA LYS A 20 21.89 -20.52 -0.08
C LYS A 20 21.02 -20.17 1.12
N TYR A 21 21.62 -19.56 2.13
CA TYR A 21 20.94 -19.17 3.36
C TYR A 21 21.47 -17.85 3.91
N ILE A 22 20.70 -17.25 4.81
CA ILE A 22 21.08 -16.08 5.60
C ILE A 22 21.32 -16.53 7.04
N THR A 23 22.51 -16.31 7.57
CA THR A 23 22.78 -16.48 8.99
C THR A 23 22.32 -15.25 9.75
N ILE A 24 21.28 -15.41 10.57
CA ILE A 24 20.66 -14.31 11.32
C ILE A 24 21.19 -14.15 12.75
N GLY A 25 21.88 -15.16 13.28
CA GLY A 25 22.33 -15.13 14.67
C GLY A 25 22.86 -16.47 15.17
N GLY A 26 23.17 -16.50 16.47
CA GLY A 26 23.63 -17.69 17.20
C GLY A 26 22.58 -18.16 18.20
N ALA A 27 22.43 -19.48 18.32
CA ALA A 27 21.48 -20.11 19.23
C ALA A 27 21.90 -19.90 20.70
N MET A 28 20.90 -19.76 21.55
CA MET A 28 21.05 -19.54 22.99
C MET A 28 20.45 -20.70 23.77
N LEU A 29 21.11 -21.13 24.84
CA LEU A 29 20.57 -22.07 25.80
C LEU A 29 20.84 -21.52 27.21
N ASP A 30 19.83 -21.54 28.08
CA ASP A 30 19.92 -21.04 29.46
C ASP A 30 20.46 -19.59 29.56
N GLY A 31 20.16 -18.75 28.57
CA GLY A 31 20.58 -17.34 28.51
C GLY A 31 21.98 -17.11 27.91
N GLU A 32 22.73 -18.18 27.61
CA GLU A 32 24.08 -18.09 27.05
C GLU A 32 24.11 -18.43 25.56
N VAL A 33 24.91 -17.67 24.80
CA VAL A 33 25.12 -17.92 23.36
C VAL A 33 26.11 -19.06 23.18
N LEU A 34 25.73 -20.06 22.40
CA LEU A 34 26.62 -21.15 22.04
C LEU A 34 27.36 -20.82 20.74
N LYS A 35 28.69 -20.71 20.83
CA LYS A 35 29.57 -20.48 19.67
C LYS A 35 29.32 -21.52 18.58
N ASP A 36 29.45 -21.09 17.32
CA ASP A 36 29.35 -21.95 16.14
C ASP A 36 28.05 -22.80 16.08
N THR A 37 26.97 -22.24 16.62
CA THR A 37 25.62 -22.83 16.63
C THR A 37 24.68 -21.85 15.93
N PHE A 38 24.81 -21.79 14.60
CA PHE A 38 24.18 -20.75 13.78
C PHE A 38 22.70 -21.05 13.48
N ILE A 39 21.92 -19.98 13.42
CA ILE A 39 20.53 -20.01 12.98
C ILE A 39 20.48 -19.46 11.55
N ASN A 40 20.18 -20.34 10.61
CA ASN A 40 20.23 -20.07 9.17
C ASN A 40 18.84 -20.13 8.55
N ILE A 41 18.52 -19.13 7.73
CA ILE A 41 17.25 -19.06 6.98
C ILE A 41 17.53 -19.40 5.52
N PRO A 42 16.98 -20.49 4.96
CA PRO A 42 17.20 -20.85 3.56
C PRO A 42 16.44 -19.89 2.65
N LEU A 43 17.13 -19.30 1.67
CA LEU A 43 16.56 -18.29 0.78
C LEU A 43 15.33 -18.83 0.04
N LYS A 44 15.39 -20.08 -0.42
CA LYS A 44 14.30 -20.79 -1.12
C LYS A 44 12.96 -20.80 -0.38
N THR A 45 12.97 -20.63 0.94
CA THR A 45 11.73 -20.64 1.74
C THR A 45 11.15 -19.26 1.99
N LEU A 46 11.85 -18.17 1.64
CA LEU A 46 11.41 -16.82 1.96
C LEU A 46 10.21 -16.35 1.11
N ASN A 47 9.89 -17.01 0.00
CA ASN A 47 8.60 -16.84 -0.70
C ASN A 47 7.42 -17.51 0.01
N ARG A 48 7.65 -18.24 1.12
CA ARG A 48 6.61 -18.82 2.00
C ARG A 48 6.25 -17.88 3.16
N HIS A 49 6.49 -16.58 2.97
CA HIS A 49 6.14 -15.50 3.89
C HIS A 49 6.76 -15.62 5.28
N GLY A 50 6.60 -14.59 6.09
CA GLY A 50 7.09 -14.61 7.45
C GLY A 50 6.48 -13.57 8.38
N LEU A 51 6.84 -13.71 9.65
CA LEU A 51 6.43 -12.84 10.75
C LEU A 51 7.65 -12.36 11.53
N ILE A 52 7.73 -11.07 11.82
CA ILE A 52 8.63 -10.48 12.81
C ILE A 52 7.76 -9.79 13.87
N ALA A 53 7.70 -10.34 15.08
CA ALA A 53 6.82 -9.83 16.14
C ALA A 53 7.57 -9.57 17.45
N GLY A 54 6.96 -8.81 18.36
CA GLY A 54 7.49 -8.49 19.70
C GLY A 54 7.21 -7.06 20.15
N ALA A 55 7.47 -6.74 21.41
CA ALA A 55 7.18 -5.41 21.97
C ALA A 55 8.02 -4.29 21.34
N THR A 56 7.67 -3.03 21.59
CA THR A 56 8.47 -1.88 21.15
C THR A 56 9.86 -1.90 21.80
N GLY A 57 10.89 -1.52 21.03
CA GLY A 57 12.27 -1.46 21.50
C GLY A 57 13.00 -2.80 21.64
N THR A 58 12.37 -3.94 21.33
CA THR A 58 13.01 -5.27 21.51
C THR A 58 13.95 -5.66 20.38
N GLY A 59 13.94 -4.96 19.25
CA GLY A 59 14.86 -5.20 18.12
C GLY A 59 14.19 -5.59 16.79
N LYS A 60 12.85 -5.51 16.69
CA LYS A 60 12.10 -5.79 15.45
C LYS A 60 12.65 -5.07 14.22
N THR A 61 12.71 -3.74 14.25
CA THR A 61 13.23 -2.92 13.14
C THR A 61 14.64 -3.34 12.75
N LYS A 62 15.51 -3.61 13.74
CA LYS A 62 16.90 -4.02 13.46
C LYS A 62 17.01 -5.42 12.88
N THR A 63 16.04 -6.29 13.17
CA THR A 63 15.93 -7.60 12.52
C THR A 63 15.48 -7.48 11.08
N LEU A 64 14.45 -6.65 10.82
CA LEU A 64 14.00 -6.31 9.47
C LEU A 64 15.17 -5.74 8.65
N GLN A 65 15.86 -4.75 9.22
CA GLN A 65 17.04 -4.12 8.61
C GLN A 65 18.10 -5.18 8.27
N GLY A 66 18.52 -5.99 9.24
CA GLY A 66 19.51 -7.06 9.01
C GLY A 66 19.07 -8.09 7.96
N LEU A 67 17.79 -8.45 7.90
CA LEU A 67 17.29 -9.35 6.85
C LEU A 67 17.33 -8.69 5.46
N ALA A 68 16.90 -7.44 5.34
CA ALA A 68 16.91 -6.70 4.07
C ALA A 68 18.34 -6.53 3.53
N GLU A 69 19.31 -6.26 4.40
CA GLU A 69 20.74 -6.19 4.06
C GLU A 69 21.26 -7.52 3.49
N ASN A 70 21.01 -8.63 4.19
CA ASN A 70 21.49 -9.94 3.76
C ASN A 70 20.79 -10.41 2.48
N LEU A 71 19.50 -10.10 2.30
CA LEU A 71 18.79 -10.32 1.04
C LEU A 71 19.40 -9.52 -0.11
N SER A 72 19.71 -8.25 0.12
CA SER A 72 20.38 -7.40 -0.86
C SER A 72 21.72 -8.00 -1.29
N LYS A 73 22.56 -8.48 -0.34
CA LYS A 73 23.84 -9.14 -0.67
C LYS A 73 23.68 -10.39 -1.52
N GLU A 74 22.60 -11.14 -1.33
CA GLU A 74 22.28 -12.34 -2.12
C GLU A 74 21.60 -12.01 -3.46
N GLY A 75 21.51 -10.72 -3.80
CA GLY A 75 20.88 -10.25 -5.04
C GLY A 75 19.37 -10.45 -5.03
N VAL A 76 18.73 -10.36 -3.86
CA VAL A 76 17.28 -10.34 -3.72
C VAL A 76 16.85 -8.91 -3.41
N PRO A 77 16.16 -8.24 -4.34
CA PRO A 77 15.55 -6.95 -4.08
C PRO A 77 14.49 -7.02 -2.98
N THR A 78 14.34 -5.95 -2.22
CA THR A 78 13.34 -5.85 -1.15
C THR A 78 12.51 -4.59 -1.29
N LEU A 79 11.30 -4.63 -0.74
CA LEU A 79 10.42 -3.47 -0.63
C LEU A 79 10.00 -3.31 0.83
N LEU A 80 10.36 -2.20 1.46
CA LEU A 80 10.11 -1.91 2.86
C LEU A 80 9.03 -0.83 2.96
N MET A 81 7.90 -1.16 3.58
CA MET A 81 6.88 -0.17 3.94
C MET A 81 7.27 0.47 5.28
N ASP A 82 7.97 1.60 5.20
CA ASP A 82 8.53 2.30 6.34
C ASP A 82 7.53 3.31 6.91
N LEU A 83 6.69 2.83 7.82
CA LEU A 83 5.75 3.69 8.52
C LEU A 83 6.47 4.59 9.52
N LYS A 84 7.46 4.08 10.26
CA LYS A 84 8.13 4.84 11.34
C LYS A 84 9.17 5.84 10.84
N GLY A 85 9.70 5.66 9.64
CA GLY A 85 10.78 6.47 9.07
C GLY A 85 12.16 6.07 9.56
N ASP A 86 12.33 4.87 10.14
CA ASP A 86 13.54 4.44 10.82
C ASP A 86 14.44 3.52 9.96
N LEU A 87 14.15 3.38 8.66
CA LEU A 87 14.86 2.47 7.76
C LEU A 87 15.78 3.17 6.73
N SER A 88 15.73 4.50 6.63
CA SER A 88 16.57 5.25 5.67
C SER A 88 18.08 5.00 5.85
N GLY A 89 18.53 4.68 7.07
CA GLY A 89 19.91 4.35 7.40
C GLY A 89 20.54 3.22 6.61
N LEU A 90 19.74 2.37 5.95
CA LEU A 90 20.19 1.32 5.03
C LEU A 90 21.11 1.84 3.90
N ALA A 91 20.95 3.11 3.51
CA ALA A 91 21.75 3.73 2.44
C ALA A 91 23.15 4.18 2.91
N ALA A 92 23.41 4.16 4.23
CA ALA A 92 24.65 4.62 4.83
C ALA A 92 25.39 3.50 5.55
N GLN A 93 26.71 3.61 5.59
CA GLN A 93 27.56 2.66 6.29
C GLN A 93 27.30 2.73 7.80
N GLY A 94 27.25 1.57 8.45
CA GLY A 94 27.16 1.46 9.90
C GLY A 94 28.37 2.02 10.65
N GLU A 95 28.25 2.10 11.97
CA GLU A 95 29.32 2.47 12.88
C GLU A 95 29.72 1.27 13.73
N GLU A 96 31.02 1.06 13.91
CA GLU A 96 31.51 0.02 14.81
C GLU A 96 31.42 0.49 16.28
N LYS A 97 30.57 -0.19 17.06
CA LYS A 97 30.35 0.09 18.49
C LYS A 97 30.68 -1.16 19.31
N SER A 98 31.12 -0.99 20.56
CA SER A 98 31.55 -2.10 21.42
C SER A 98 30.48 -3.18 21.58
N PHE A 99 29.22 -2.80 21.79
CA PHE A 99 28.12 -3.75 21.92
C PHE A 99 27.88 -4.59 20.65
N ILE A 100 28.28 -4.09 19.48
CA ILE A 100 28.18 -4.81 18.20
C ILE A 100 29.30 -5.85 18.09
N THR A 101 30.55 -5.42 18.33
CA THR A 101 31.71 -6.30 18.25
C THR A 101 31.67 -7.41 19.29
N GLU A 102 31.27 -7.11 20.53
CA GLU A 102 31.05 -8.09 21.59
C GLU A 102 29.98 -9.13 21.22
N ARG A 103 28.84 -8.67 20.68
CA ARG A 103 27.74 -9.53 20.23
C ARG A 103 28.20 -10.48 19.12
N HIS A 104 28.89 -9.97 18.11
CA HIS A 104 29.42 -10.77 17.02
C HIS A 104 30.50 -11.77 17.48
N ALA A 105 31.35 -11.37 18.43
CA ALA A 105 32.36 -12.25 19.04
C ALA A 105 31.74 -13.42 19.84
N LYS A 106 30.62 -13.20 20.54
CA LYS A 106 29.89 -14.27 21.25
C LYS A 106 29.39 -15.37 20.30
N MET A 107 28.94 -14.99 19.10
CA MET A 107 28.42 -15.92 18.10
C MET A 107 29.50 -16.49 17.17
N ASN A 108 30.68 -15.87 17.11
CA ASN A 108 31.71 -16.12 16.09
C ASN A 108 31.23 -15.79 14.66
N ILE A 109 30.53 -14.67 14.49
CA ILE A 109 30.07 -14.18 13.18
C ILE A 109 30.88 -12.92 12.82
N PRO A 110 31.55 -12.86 11.66
CA PRO A 110 32.29 -11.67 11.26
C PRO A 110 31.36 -10.46 11.09
N PHE A 111 31.86 -9.28 11.46
CA PHE A 111 31.14 -8.02 11.33
C PHE A 111 31.93 -7.06 10.44
N GLN A 112 31.23 -6.44 9.50
CA GLN A 112 31.76 -5.37 8.66
C GLN A 112 30.64 -4.39 8.38
N ASN A 113 30.93 -3.10 8.53
CA ASN A 113 29.98 -2.05 8.18
C ASN A 113 29.88 -1.90 6.66
N GLU A 114 28.66 -1.82 6.15
CA GLU A 114 28.38 -1.70 4.71
C GLU A 114 27.19 -0.75 4.46
N ALA A 115 27.18 -0.11 3.29
CA ALA A 115 26.03 0.64 2.77
C ALA A 115 25.38 -0.14 1.61
N PHE A 116 24.06 -0.05 1.49
CA PHE A 116 23.28 -0.83 0.53
C PHE A 116 22.68 0.05 -0.58
N PRO A 117 22.43 -0.51 -1.78
CA PRO A 117 21.71 0.22 -2.82
C PRO A 117 20.27 0.44 -2.37
N VAL A 118 19.90 1.69 -2.11
CA VAL A 118 18.58 2.08 -1.62
C VAL A 118 17.88 2.98 -2.63
N GLU A 119 16.57 2.78 -2.78
CA GLU A 119 15.68 3.67 -3.52
C GLU A 119 14.62 4.21 -2.56
N LEU A 120 14.51 5.53 -2.43
CA LEU A 120 13.52 6.16 -1.55
C LEU A 120 12.27 6.51 -2.36
N MET A 121 11.14 5.94 -1.96
CA MET A 121 9.85 6.03 -2.65
C MET A 121 8.80 6.68 -1.77
N THR A 122 7.72 7.19 -2.37
CA THR A 122 6.63 7.87 -1.67
C THR A 122 5.32 7.76 -2.46
N ILE A 123 4.21 7.81 -1.73
CA ILE A 123 2.84 7.94 -2.28
C ILE A 123 2.18 9.25 -1.84
N SER A 124 2.95 10.15 -1.25
CA SER A 124 2.49 11.39 -0.63
C SER A 124 3.32 12.57 -1.14
N ALA A 125 3.30 13.69 -0.42
CA ALA A 125 4.02 14.91 -0.80
C ALA A 125 5.52 14.86 -0.47
N GLN A 126 6.01 13.79 0.18
CA GLN A 126 7.41 13.67 0.57
C GLN A 126 8.36 13.62 -0.65
N SER A 127 9.64 13.89 -0.41
CA SER A 127 10.68 13.68 -1.43
C SER A 127 10.95 12.19 -1.61
N GLY A 128 10.81 11.72 -2.85
CA GLY A 128 10.97 10.32 -3.23
C GLY A 128 10.62 10.08 -4.69
N VAL A 129 10.83 8.85 -5.15
CA VAL A 129 10.19 8.32 -6.35
C VAL A 129 8.68 8.29 -6.10
N ARG A 130 7.92 9.05 -6.87
CA ARG A 130 6.46 9.12 -6.72
C ARG A 130 5.82 7.87 -7.33
N LEU A 131 5.22 7.04 -6.47
CA LEU A 131 4.46 5.89 -6.90
C LEU A 131 3.04 6.36 -7.22
N ARG A 132 2.59 6.07 -8.45
CA ARG A 132 1.21 6.30 -8.89
C ARG A 132 0.63 5.06 -9.54
N ALA A 133 -0.68 5.01 -9.63
CA ALA A 133 -1.43 4.03 -10.40
C ALA A 133 -2.68 4.70 -10.99
N THR A 134 -3.20 4.16 -12.08
CA THR A 134 -4.43 4.71 -12.68
C THR A 134 -5.68 4.07 -12.10
N ILE A 135 -6.84 4.73 -12.18
CA ILE A 135 -8.12 4.13 -11.79
C ILE A 135 -8.45 2.90 -12.65
N SER A 136 -8.07 2.92 -13.94
CA SER A 136 -8.20 1.79 -14.85
C SER A 136 -7.43 0.56 -14.39
N GLU A 137 -6.20 0.70 -13.88
CA GLU A 137 -5.40 -0.42 -13.35
C GLU A 137 -6.06 -1.12 -12.16
N PHE A 138 -6.73 -0.36 -11.28
CA PHE A 138 -7.49 -0.97 -10.19
C PHE A 138 -8.69 -1.78 -10.67
N GLY A 139 -9.33 -1.32 -11.75
CA GLY A 139 -10.58 -1.88 -12.22
C GLY A 139 -11.74 -1.72 -11.21
N SER A 140 -12.92 -2.15 -11.64
CA SER A 140 -14.14 -2.03 -10.83
C SER A 140 -14.11 -2.93 -9.58
N VAL A 141 -13.50 -4.11 -9.66
CA VAL A 141 -13.52 -5.11 -8.58
C VAL A 141 -12.68 -4.67 -7.39
N LEU A 142 -11.39 -4.37 -7.58
CA LEU A 142 -10.53 -3.95 -6.47
C LEU A 142 -11.03 -2.64 -5.87
N LEU A 143 -11.41 -1.69 -6.72
CA LEU A 143 -11.94 -0.41 -6.27
C LEU A 143 -13.23 -0.56 -5.45
N SER A 144 -14.11 -1.50 -5.81
CA SER A 144 -15.31 -1.82 -5.02
C SER A 144 -14.96 -2.33 -3.62
N ARG A 145 -13.93 -3.16 -3.49
CA ARG A 145 -13.48 -3.71 -2.19
C ARG A 145 -12.86 -2.61 -1.32
N ILE A 146 -12.09 -1.72 -1.94
CA ILE A 146 -11.44 -0.57 -1.29
C ILE A 146 -12.46 0.45 -0.78
N LEU A 147 -13.45 0.78 -1.60
CA LEU A 147 -14.51 1.74 -1.25
C LEU A 147 -15.59 1.13 -0.34
N ASP A 148 -15.50 -0.17 -0.06
CA ASP A 148 -16.46 -0.96 0.72
C ASP A 148 -17.88 -0.82 0.15
N LEU A 149 -18.00 -1.09 -1.15
CA LEU A 149 -19.25 -0.99 -1.89
C LEU A 149 -20.15 -2.20 -1.64
N SER A 150 -21.47 -1.97 -1.64
CA SER A 150 -22.45 -3.06 -1.65
C SER A 150 -22.54 -3.74 -3.02
N ASP A 151 -23.11 -4.95 -3.09
CA ASP A 151 -23.25 -5.71 -4.34
C ASP A 151 -23.93 -4.89 -5.46
N VAL A 152 -24.92 -4.07 -5.11
CA VAL A 152 -25.60 -3.19 -6.07
C VAL A 152 -24.67 -2.07 -6.56
N GLN A 153 -23.86 -1.49 -5.66
CA GLN A 153 -22.91 -0.44 -6.00
C GLN A 153 -21.73 -1.00 -6.82
N GLU A 154 -21.26 -2.21 -6.53
CA GLU A 154 -20.27 -2.94 -7.33
C GLU A 154 -20.78 -3.16 -8.75
N GLY A 155 -22.04 -3.58 -8.92
CA GLY A 155 -22.67 -3.70 -10.24
C GLY A 155 -22.72 -2.38 -11.00
N VAL A 156 -23.09 -1.28 -10.33
CA VAL A 156 -23.07 0.06 -10.94
C VAL A 156 -21.65 0.46 -11.37
N LEU A 157 -20.66 0.26 -10.50
CA LEU A 157 -19.27 0.59 -10.82
C LEU A 157 -18.76 -0.24 -12.00
N ALA A 158 -19.10 -1.53 -12.06
CA ALA A 158 -18.72 -2.41 -13.17
C ALA A 158 -19.30 -1.92 -14.52
N VAL A 159 -20.56 -1.48 -14.55
CA VAL A 159 -21.17 -0.89 -15.75
C VAL A 159 -20.46 0.40 -16.15
N VAL A 160 -20.13 1.26 -15.20
CA VAL A 160 -19.39 2.51 -15.46
C VAL A 160 -18.02 2.24 -16.09
N PHE A 161 -17.26 1.28 -15.56
CA PHE A 161 -15.99 0.86 -16.16
C PHE A 161 -16.19 0.30 -17.58
N LYS A 162 -17.19 -0.57 -17.77
CA LYS A 162 -17.49 -1.16 -19.07
C LYS A 162 -17.85 -0.10 -20.13
N TYR A 163 -18.65 0.91 -19.76
CA TYR A 163 -18.96 2.03 -20.62
C TYR A 163 -17.70 2.81 -21.02
N CYS A 164 -16.80 3.09 -20.07
CA CYS A 164 -15.53 3.74 -20.36
C CYS A 164 -14.66 2.92 -21.32
N ASP A 165 -14.57 1.61 -21.13
CA ASP A 165 -13.81 0.73 -22.01
C ASP A 165 -14.38 0.73 -23.44
N ASP A 166 -15.71 0.61 -23.58
CA ASP A 166 -16.38 0.57 -24.89
C ASP A 166 -16.26 1.90 -25.67
N HIS A 167 -16.13 3.02 -24.95
CA HIS A 167 -16.00 4.35 -25.52
C HIS A 167 -14.56 4.88 -25.56
N ASN A 168 -13.58 4.10 -25.09
CA ASN A 168 -12.19 4.53 -24.91
C ASN A 168 -12.07 5.82 -24.09
N TYR A 169 -12.70 5.87 -22.91
CA TYR A 169 -12.56 6.94 -21.94
C TYR A 169 -11.58 6.51 -20.84
N PRO A 170 -10.30 6.91 -20.91
CA PRO A 170 -9.31 6.50 -19.92
C PRO A 170 -9.71 7.02 -18.53
N LEU A 171 -9.69 6.13 -17.53
CA LEU A 171 -9.88 6.50 -16.13
C LEU A 171 -8.50 6.56 -15.48
N LEU A 172 -7.88 7.74 -15.51
CA LEU A 172 -6.53 7.94 -15.01
C LEU A 172 -6.56 8.32 -13.53
N ASP A 173 -7.37 9.29 -13.15
CA ASP A 173 -7.39 9.87 -11.80
C ASP A 173 -8.78 9.87 -11.14
N LEU A 174 -8.87 10.40 -9.92
CA LEU A 174 -10.14 10.49 -9.19
C LEU A 174 -11.13 11.48 -9.84
N LYS A 175 -10.67 12.48 -10.60
CA LYS A 175 -11.55 13.44 -11.29
C LYS A 175 -12.28 12.74 -12.43
N ASP A 176 -11.59 11.87 -13.16
CA ASP A 176 -12.18 11.03 -14.20
C ASP A 176 -13.33 10.20 -13.65
N LEU A 177 -13.07 9.45 -12.57
CA LEU A 177 -14.06 8.60 -11.95
C LEU A 177 -15.27 9.40 -11.44
N LYS A 178 -15.03 10.52 -10.75
CA LYS A 178 -16.11 11.41 -10.30
C LYS A 178 -16.94 11.90 -11.48
N LYS A 179 -16.28 12.27 -12.58
CA LYS A 179 -16.94 12.86 -13.74
C LYS A 179 -17.80 11.86 -14.50
N ILE A 180 -17.31 10.63 -14.72
CA ILE A 180 -18.12 9.60 -15.37
C ILE A 180 -19.32 9.19 -14.50
N LEU A 181 -19.14 9.10 -13.18
CA LEU A 181 -20.25 8.82 -12.25
C LEU A 181 -21.35 9.89 -12.35
N GLN A 182 -20.98 11.17 -12.40
CA GLN A 182 -21.93 12.26 -12.60
C GLN A 182 -22.64 12.14 -13.96
N TYR A 183 -21.86 12.00 -15.03
CA TYR A 183 -22.38 11.87 -16.40
C TYR A 183 -23.37 10.71 -16.55
N ALA A 184 -23.09 9.55 -15.94
CA ALA A 184 -23.94 8.36 -16.01
C ALA A 184 -25.36 8.56 -15.45
N THR A 185 -25.58 9.59 -14.64
CA THR A 185 -26.89 9.87 -14.02
C THR A 185 -27.52 11.21 -14.44
N GLU A 186 -26.76 12.03 -15.18
CA GLU A 186 -27.17 13.33 -15.68
C GLU A 186 -27.30 13.30 -17.21
N GLU A 187 -26.41 13.98 -17.96
CA GLU A 187 -26.51 14.11 -19.41
C GLU A 187 -26.38 12.77 -20.17
N GLY A 188 -25.63 11.82 -19.62
CA GLY A 188 -25.43 10.50 -20.21
C GLY A 188 -26.50 9.46 -19.86
N LYS A 189 -27.50 9.83 -19.06
CA LYS A 189 -28.47 8.87 -18.51
C LYS A 189 -29.18 8.03 -19.59
N GLU A 190 -29.61 8.67 -20.68
CA GLU A 190 -30.33 7.99 -21.77
C GLU A 190 -29.42 7.00 -22.52
N GLU A 191 -28.14 7.37 -22.70
CA GLU A 191 -27.12 6.53 -23.33
C GLU A 191 -26.83 5.28 -22.50
N PHE A 192 -26.57 5.46 -21.20
CA PHE A 192 -26.39 4.35 -20.27
C PHE A 192 -27.62 3.44 -20.18
N GLU A 193 -28.83 4.03 -20.13
CA GLU A 193 -30.08 3.26 -20.07
C GLU A 193 -30.32 2.44 -21.33
N SER A 194 -29.93 2.96 -22.51
CA SER A 194 -30.04 2.25 -23.78
C SER A 194 -29.06 1.08 -23.90
N GLU A 195 -27.83 1.22 -23.42
CA GLU A 195 -26.77 0.23 -23.65
C GLU A 195 -26.64 -0.80 -22.53
N TYR A 196 -26.76 -0.37 -21.28
CA TYR A 196 -26.49 -1.21 -20.10
C TYR A 196 -27.67 -1.27 -19.11
N GLY A 197 -28.74 -0.55 -19.40
CA GLY A 197 -29.90 -0.43 -18.53
C GLY A 197 -29.75 0.67 -17.48
N ARG A 198 -30.82 0.87 -16.71
CA ARG A 198 -30.94 2.02 -15.82
C ARG A 198 -29.99 1.94 -14.63
N ILE A 199 -29.13 2.95 -14.49
CA ILE A 199 -28.28 3.14 -13.31
C ILE A 199 -29.02 3.92 -12.21
N SER A 200 -28.87 3.47 -10.96
CA SER A 200 -29.45 4.14 -9.79
C SER A 200 -28.65 5.39 -9.38
N SER A 201 -29.32 6.54 -9.36
CA SER A 201 -28.74 7.81 -8.89
C SER A 201 -28.33 7.78 -7.42
N SER A 202 -29.04 7.02 -6.58
CA SER A 202 -28.71 6.89 -5.16
C SER A 202 -27.42 6.08 -4.95
N SER A 203 -27.22 5.02 -5.75
CA SER A 203 -26.00 4.20 -5.69
C SER A 203 -24.79 4.96 -6.21
N THR A 204 -24.93 5.63 -7.36
CA THR A 204 -23.91 6.51 -7.93
C THR A 204 -23.50 7.62 -6.96
N SER A 205 -24.48 8.28 -6.31
CA SER A 205 -24.19 9.30 -5.29
C SER A 205 -23.48 8.73 -4.07
N ALA A 206 -23.75 7.47 -3.68
CA ALA A 206 -23.06 6.83 -2.58
C ALA A 206 -21.60 6.53 -2.92
N ILE A 207 -21.34 6.00 -4.12
CA ILE A 207 -19.99 5.78 -4.65
C ILE A 207 -19.23 7.10 -4.71
N LEU A 208 -19.84 8.16 -5.26
CA LEU A 208 -19.21 9.48 -5.36
C LEU A 208 -18.74 10.02 -3.99
N ARG A 209 -19.55 9.86 -2.94
CA ARG A 209 -19.16 10.26 -1.57
C ARG A 209 -17.95 9.47 -1.05
N LYS A 210 -17.87 8.18 -1.36
CA LYS A 210 -16.71 7.33 -0.99
C LYS A 210 -15.45 7.75 -1.75
N VAL A 211 -15.57 8.09 -3.03
CA VAL A 211 -14.47 8.63 -3.84
C VAL A 211 -13.98 9.97 -3.27
N VAL A 212 -14.88 10.86 -2.88
CA VAL A 212 -14.53 12.14 -2.22
C VAL A 212 -13.89 11.92 -0.84
N GLU A 213 -14.35 10.93 -0.07
CA GLU A 213 -13.71 10.55 1.20
C GLU A 213 -12.25 10.10 0.99
N LEU A 214 -11.99 9.36 -0.09
CA LEU A 214 -10.65 8.90 -0.45
C LEU A 214 -9.76 10.05 -0.95
N GLU A 215 -10.30 10.95 -1.76
CA GLU A 215 -9.63 12.18 -2.20
C GLU A 215 -9.23 13.08 -1.01
N ASN A 216 -10.11 13.25 -0.03
CA ASN A 216 -9.81 14.01 1.19
C ASN A 216 -8.66 13.41 2.03
N GLN A 217 -8.34 12.13 1.84
CA GLN A 217 -7.18 11.48 2.46
C GLN A 217 -5.88 11.66 1.65
N GLY A 218 -5.92 12.39 0.54
CA GLY A 218 -4.76 12.69 -0.31
C GLY A 218 -4.47 11.59 -1.34
N ALA A 219 -5.46 10.78 -1.71
CA ALA A 219 -5.29 9.75 -2.73
C ALA A 219 -5.15 10.32 -4.16
N ASP A 220 -5.45 11.60 -4.36
CA ASP A 220 -5.21 12.34 -5.61
C ASP A 220 -3.73 12.41 -6.00
N LEU A 221 -2.81 12.34 -5.03
CA LEU A 221 -1.38 12.27 -5.30
C LEU A 221 -0.94 10.89 -5.83
N PHE A 222 -1.71 9.85 -5.51
CA PHE A 222 -1.43 8.47 -5.86
C PHE A 222 -2.14 8.06 -7.17
N PHE A 223 -3.39 8.50 -7.39
CA PHE A 223 -4.10 8.18 -8.63
C PHE A 223 -3.72 9.11 -9.77
N GLY A 224 -3.05 8.59 -10.79
CA GLY A 224 -2.68 9.34 -12.00
C GLY A 224 -1.50 8.74 -12.75
N GLU A 225 -1.02 9.48 -13.76
CA GLU A 225 0.14 9.10 -14.57
C GLU A 225 1.44 9.76 -14.08
N ARG A 226 2.61 9.16 -14.30
CA ARG A 226 2.82 7.82 -14.87
C ARG A 226 2.61 6.72 -13.81
N SER A 227 1.86 5.67 -14.15
CA SER A 227 1.73 4.51 -13.27
C SER A 227 3.06 3.78 -13.07
N PHE A 228 3.24 3.21 -11.89
CA PHE A 228 4.48 2.57 -11.49
C PHE A 228 4.64 1.19 -12.12
N ASP A 229 5.80 0.95 -12.74
CA ASP A 229 6.19 -0.34 -13.30
C ASP A 229 6.80 -1.22 -12.20
N THR A 230 6.12 -2.32 -11.87
CA THR A 230 6.53 -3.24 -10.80
C THR A 230 7.89 -3.91 -11.07
N ASP A 231 8.32 -4.03 -12.32
CA ASP A 231 9.63 -4.57 -12.67
C ASP A 231 10.79 -3.68 -12.18
N ASP A 232 10.55 -2.38 -11.97
CA ASP A 232 11.56 -1.47 -11.39
C ASP A 232 11.91 -1.82 -9.93
N LEU A 233 11.10 -2.64 -9.25
CA LEU A 233 11.39 -3.18 -7.92
C LEU A 233 12.47 -4.27 -7.97
N LEU A 234 12.65 -4.93 -9.11
CA LEU A 234 13.51 -6.11 -9.27
C LEU A 234 14.98 -5.77 -9.59
N ARG A 235 15.35 -4.49 -9.53
CA ARG A 235 16.68 -4.01 -9.91
C ARG A 235 17.78 -4.56 -9.00
N VAL A 236 18.95 -4.76 -9.61
CA VAL A 236 20.21 -5.07 -8.94
C VAL A 236 21.26 -4.01 -9.30
N ASP A 237 22.20 -3.74 -8.40
CA ASP A 237 23.31 -2.83 -8.64
C ASP A 237 24.44 -3.51 -9.44
N GLU A 238 25.47 -2.73 -9.79
CA GLU A 238 26.66 -3.21 -10.53
C GLU A 238 27.45 -4.31 -9.79
N LYS A 239 27.24 -4.47 -8.48
CA LYS A 239 27.87 -5.51 -7.64
C LYS A 239 26.97 -6.75 -7.50
N GLY A 240 25.83 -6.79 -8.21
CA GLY A 240 24.86 -7.87 -8.14
C GLY A 240 23.98 -7.84 -6.88
N ARG A 241 23.97 -6.74 -6.12
CA ARG A 241 23.17 -6.59 -4.91
C ARG A 241 21.76 -6.12 -5.26
N GLY A 242 20.74 -6.72 -4.66
CA GLY A 242 19.34 -6.32 -4.86
C GLY A 242 19.07 -4.95 -4.26
N TYR A 243 18.34 -4.09 -4.97
CA TYR A 243 17.93 -2.80 -4.43
C TYR A 243 17.00 -2.97 -3.23
N ILE A 244 17.20 -2.16 -2.20
CA ILE A 244 16.31 -2.02 -1.05
C ILE A 244 15.42 -0.82 -1.31
N ASN A 245 14.22 -1.07 -1.78
CA ASN A 245 13.22 -0.06 -2.08
C ASN A 245 12.50 0.30 -0.77
N ILE A 246 12.53 1.55 -0.35
CA ILE A 246 11.91 2.00 0.91
C ILE A 246 10.78 2.96 0.56
N ILE A 247 9.55 2.55 0.82
CA ILE A 247 8.39 3.43 0.71
C ILE A 247 8.23 4.14 2.04
N ARG A 248 8.45 5.45 2.02
CA ARG A 248 8.30 6.31 3.19
C ARG A 248 6.82 6.63 3.40
N LEU A 249 6.28 6.22 4.54
CA LEU A 249 4.85 6.32 4.88
C LEU A 249 4.62 7.09 6.18
N THR A 250 5.60 7.86 6.62
CA THR A 250 5.56 8.60 7.90
C THR A 250 4.44 9.64 7.98
N ASP A 251 4.00 10.19 6.85
CA ASP A 251 2.97 11.24 6.78
C ASP A 251 1.56 10.72 6.47
N ILE A 252 1.38 9.39 6.46
CA ILE A 252 0.11 8.76 6.14
C ILE A 252 -0.34 7.72 7.19
N GLN A 253 0.38 7.63 8.32
CA GLN A 253 0.05 6.70 9.40
C GLN A 253 -1.38 6.92 9.94
N ASP A 254 -1.86 8.16 9.90
CA ASP A 254 -3.21 8.58 10.28
C ASP A 254 -4.24 8.41 9.15
N ARG A 255 -3.83 7.87 7.98
CA ARG A 255 -4.67 7.63 6.79
C ARG A 255 -4.69 6.14 6.37
N PRO A 256 -5.17 5.26 7.27
CA PRO A 256 -5.11 3.81 7.13
C PRO A 256 -5.86 3.25 5.91
N LYS A 257 -6.95 3.90 5.47
CA LYS A 257 -7.63 3.49 4.22
C LYS A 257 -6.77 3.75 3.00
N MET A 258 -6.07 4.90 2.95
CA MET A 258 -5.14 5.22 1.86
C MET A 258 -3.99 4.20 1.84
N PHE A 259 -3.38 3.92 2.99
CA PHE A 259 -2.31 2.91 3.10
C PHE A 259 -2.78 1.51 2.64
N SER A 260 -3.95 1.06 3.10
CA SER A 260 -4.48 -0.26 2.73
C SER A 260 -4.84 -0.34 1.25
N THR A 261 -5.35 0.76 0.68
CA THR A 261 -5.64 0.91 -0.77
C THR A 261 -4.38 0.74 -1.59
N PHE A 262 -3.33 1.49 -1.24
CA PHE A 262 -2.03 1.41 -1.89
C PHE A 262 -1.41 0.03 -1.78
N MET A 263 -1.37 -0.55 -0.57
CA MET A 263 -0.79 -1.86 -0.33
C MET A 263 -1.49 -2.94 -1.18
N LEU A 264 -2.82 -2.93 -1.20
CA LEU A 264 -3.59 -3.88 -1.99
C LEU A 264 -3.28 -3.74 -3.49
N CYS A 265 -3.25 -2.51 -3.98
CA CYS A 265 -2.93 -2.21 -5.37
C CYS A 265 -1.55 -2.75 -5.74
N LEU A 266 -0.54 -2.40 -4.96
CA LEU A 266 0.82 -2.85 -5.18
C LEU A 266 0.91 -4.39 -5.20
N LEU A 267 0.27 -5.08 -4.25
CA LEU A 267 0.28 -6.54 -4.23
C LEU A 267 -0.48 -7.14 -5.42
N ALA A 268 -1.59 -6.53 -5.84
CA ALA A 268 -2.36 -6.96 -7.00
C ALA A 268 -1.58 -6.76 -8.31
N GLU A 269 -0.94 -5.61 -8.48
CA GLU A 269 -0.09 -5.31 -9.62
C GLU A 269 1.08 -6.27 -9.69
N VAL A 270 1.80 -6.50 -8.58
CA VAL A 270 2.88 -7.49 -8.53
C VAL A 270 2.35 -8.88 -8.92
N TYR A 271 1.19 -9.29 -8.42
CA TYR A 271 0.59 -10.57 -8.77
C TYR A 271 0.21 -10.69 -10.25
N ASN A 272 -0.34 -9.62 -10.84
CA ASN A 272 -0.79 -9.61 -12.23
C ASN A 272 0.37 -9.51 -13.24
N THR A 273 1.41 -8.75 -12.90
CA THR A 273 2.54 -8.47 -13.80
C THR A 273 3.63 -9.54 -13.74
N PHE A 274 3.92 -10.09 -12.56
CA PHE A 274 5.00 -11.07 -12.44
C PHE A 274 4.59 -12.41 -13.07
N PRO A 275 5.50 -13.08 -13.79
CA PRO A 275 5.23 -14.42 -14.30
C PRO A 275 5.16 -15.44 -13.15
N GLU A 276 4.44 -16.53 -13.37
CA GLU A 276 4.49 -17.66 -12.44
C GLU A 276 5.87 -18.33 -12.52
N GLU A 277 6.47 -18.50 -11.36
CA GLU A 277 7.77 -19.09 -11.16
C GLU A 277 7.60 -20.31 -10.26
N GLY A 278 8.13 -21.44 -10.68
CA GLY A 278 8.10 -22.67 -9.88
C GLY A 278 9.00 -22.58 -8.64
N ASP A 279 9.63 -23.70 -8.31
CA ASP A 279 10.54 -23.75 -7.16
C ASP A 279 11.88 -23.06 -7.44
N MET A 280 11.97 -21.76 -7.17
CA MET A 280 13.21 -20.99 -7.28
C MET A 280 14.17 -21.22 -6.10
N GLU A 281 15.47 -21.03 -6.32
CA GLU A 281 16.50 -21.13 -5.27
C GLU A 281 16.53 -19.93 -4.31
N LYS A 282 15.96 -18.80 -4.73
CA LYS A 282 15.75 -17.59 -3.93
C LYS A 282 14.52 -16.85 -4.44
N PRO A 283 13.82 -16.05 -3.60
CA PRO A 283 12.70 -15.21 -4.05
C PRO A 283 13.16 -14.14 -5.05
N LYS A 284 12.23 -13.69 -5.90
CA LYS A 284 12.42 -12.55 -6.80
C LYS A 284 12.34 -11.22 -6.05
N LEU A 285 11.43 -11.14 -5.09
CA LEU A 285 11.17 -9.95 -4.30
C LEU A 285 10.74 -10.38 -2.89
N VAL A 286 11.17 -9.63 -1.87
CA VAL A 286 10.63 -9.76 -0.52
C VAL A 286 10.07 -8.42 -0.06
N ILE A 287 8.78 -8.41 0.26
CA ILE A 287 8.05 -7.24 0.74
C ILE A 287 7.95 -7.30 2.26
N PHE A 288 8.40 -6.26 2.94
CA PHE A 288 8.28 -6.09 4.37
C PHE A 288 7.19 -5.06 4.67
N ILE A 289 6.24 -5.44 5.51
CA ILE A 289 5.14 -4.59 5.93
C ILE A 289 5.38 -4.26 7.41
N ASP A 290 5.93 -3.08 7.71
CA ASP A 290 6.00 -2.62 9.10
C ASP A 290 4.61 -2.29 9.64
N GLU A 291 4.44 -2.41 10.95
CA GLU A 291 3.18 -2.20 11.67
C GLU A 291 1.94 -2.79 10.94
N ALA A 292 2.08 -4.05 10.52
CA ALA A 292 1.10 -4.77 9.71
C ALA A 292 -0.33 -4.76 10.29
N HIS A 293 -0.48 -4.59 11.61
CA HIS A 293 -1.78 -4.46 12.27
C HIS A 293 -2.64 -3.29 11.72
N LEU A 294 -2.02 -2.24 11.17
CA LEU A 294 -2.73 -1.09 10.60
C LEU A 294 -3.54 -1.45 9.34
N ILE A 295 -3.06 -2.44 8.58
CA ILE A 295 -3.80 -2.98 7.43
C ILE A 295 -5.02 -3.77 7.91
N PHE A 296 -4.84 -4.67 8.88
CA PHE A 296 -5.87 -5.63 9.22
C PHE A 296 -6.98 -5.05 10.08
N ASN A 297 -6.65 -4.15 11.01
CA ASN A 297 -7.63 -3.61 11.97
C ASN A 297 -8.67 -2.67 11.34
N GLN A 298 -8.38 -2.12 10.15
CA GLN A 298 -9.25 -1.14 9.48
C GLN A 298 -9.79 -1.61 8.14
N ALA A 299 -9.40 -2.81 7.71
CA ALA A 299 -9.87 -3.39 6.47
C ALA A 299 -11.31 -3.90 6.61
N SER A 300 -12.13 -3.65 5.58
CA SER A 300 -13.43 -4.32 5.46
C SER A 300 -13.22 -5.83 5.33
N LYS A 301 -14.26 -6.63 5.65
CA LYS A 301 -14.19 -8.08 5.48
C LYS A 301 -13.84 -8.49 4.04
N ALA A 302 -14.35 -7.74 3.07
CA ALA A 302 -14.08 -8.00 1.67
C ALA A 302 -12.60 -7.72 1.32
N LEU A 303 -12.02 -6.66 1.88
CA LEU A 303 -10.61 -6.34 1.74
C LEU A 303 -9.69 -7.37 2.42
N LEU A 304 -10.05 -7.81 3.64
CA LEU A 304 -9.32 -8.86 4.36
C LEU A 304 -9.24 -10.16 3.54
N ASN A 305 -10.37 -10.61 3.00
CA ASN A 305 -10.43 -11.80 2.15
C ASN A 305 -9.53 -11.65 0.92
N GLN A 306 -9.48 -10.45 0.32
CA GLN A 306 -8.63 -10.20 -0.83
C GLN A 306 -7.14 -10.25 -0.47
N ILE A 307 -6.75 -9.68 0.66
CA ILE A 307 -5.37 -9.75 1.17
C ILE A 307 -4.98 -11.21 1.43
N GLU A 308 -5.86 -11.99 2.09
CA GLU A 308 -5.63 -13.41 2.33
C GLU A 308 -5.43 -14.21 1.04
N ASN A 309 -6.24 -13.94 0.01
CA ASN A 309 -6.11 -14.59 -1.29
C ASN A 309 -4.79 -14.22 -1.97
N ILE A 310 -4.42 -12.94 -1.97
CA ILE A 310 -3.16 -12.51 -2.59
C ILE A 310 -1.96 -13.11 -1.86
N VAL A 311 -1.95 -13.12 -0.52
CA VAL A 311 -0.87 -13.77 0.26
C VAL A 311 -0.72 -15.24 -0.15
N LYS A 312 -1.82 -15.99 -0.32
CA LYS A 312 -1.76 -17.39 -0.77
C LYS A 312 -1.18 -17.55 -2.18
N LEU A 313 -1.54 -16.65 -3.10
CA LEU A 313 -1.23 -16.78 -4.52
C LEU A 313 0.12 -16.19 -4.91
N ILE A 314 0.55 -15.08 -4.30
CA ILE A 314 1.76 -14.35 -4.68
C ILE A 314 3.05 -15.17 -4.50
N ARG A 315 3.00 -16.22 -3.68
CA ARG A 315 4.08 -17.19 -3.53
C ARG A 315 4.47 -17.83 -4.87
N SER A 316 3.49 -18.16 -5.74
CA SER A 316 3.76 -18.74 -7.06
C SER A 316 4.42 -17.76 -8.02
N LYS A 317 4.44 -16.46 -7.68
CA LYS A 317 5.18 -15.42 -8.41
C LYS A 317 6.60 -15.24 -7.88
N GLY A 318 7.01 -16.05 -6.90
CA GLY A 318 8.32 -15.96 -6.29
C GLY A 318 8.49 -14.83 -5.29
N VAL A 319 7.39 -14.28 -4.76
CA VAL A 319 7.39 -13.14 -3.85
C VAL A 319 7.18 -13.58 -2.41
N GLY A 320 8.04 -13.11 -1.51
CA GLY A 320 7.88 -13.25 -0.06
C GLY A 320 7.20 -12.03 0.55
N ILE A 321 6.35 -12.24 1.56
CA ILE A 321 5.78 -11.15 2.37
C ILE A 321 6.15 -11.39 3.82
N ILE A 322 6.79 -10.42 4.47
CA ILE A 322 7.17 -10.48 5.88
C ILE A 322 6.39 -9.41 6.64
N PHE A 323 5.45 -9.85 7.46
CA PHE A 323 4.67 -8.97 8.32
C PHE A 323 5.46 -8.64 9.58
N CYS A 324 5.58 -7.36 9.90
CA CYS A 324 6.17 -6.90 11.15
C CYS A 324 5.09 -6.27 12.02
N THR A 325 4.94 -6.74 13.26
CA THR A 325 3.88 -6.26 14.17
C THR A 325 4.34 -6.33 15.62
N GLN A 326 3.58 -5.76 16.55
CA GLN A 326 3.88 -5.87 17.97
C GLN A 326 3.40 -7.23 18.52
N ASN A 327 2.14 -7.59 18.25
CA ASN A 327 1.58 -8.86 18.68
C ASN A 327 1.18 -9.72 17.47
N PRO A 328 1.53 -11.01 17.44
CA PRO A 328 1.09 -11.91 16.38
C PRO A 328 -0.43 -11.98 16.22
N THR A 329 -1.18 -11.82 17.33
CA THR A 329 -2.64 -11.86 17.35
C THR A 329 -3.32 -10.71 16.61
N ASP A 330 -2.56 -9.69 16.21
CA ASP A 330 -3.06 -8.59 15.39
C ASP A 330 -3.15 -8.97 13.89
N ILE A 331 -2.67 -10.16 13.52
CA ILE A 331 -2.73 -10.72 12.18
C ILE A 331 -3.83 -11.81 12.15
N PRO A 332 -4.73 -11.84 11.15
CA PRO A 332 -5.76 -12.88 11.05
C PRO A 332 -5.15 -14.29 10.98
N ASP A 333 -5.80 -15.27 11.64
CA ASP A 333 -5.34 -16.67 11.67
C ASP A 333 -5.15 -17.27 10.29
N ALA A 334 -6.02 -16.91 9.33
CA ALA A 334 -5.93 -17.34 7.95
C ALA A 334 -4.63 -16.87 7.28
N VAL A 335 -4.13 -15.67 7.60
CA VAL A 335 -2.83 -15.16 7.14
C VAL A 335 -1.69 -15.78 7.94
N LEU A 336 -1.79 -15.82 9.28
CA LEU A 336 -0.78 -16.41 10.16
C LEU A 336 -0.44 -17.85 9.78
N SER A 337 -1.43 -18.63 9.35
CA SER A 337 -1.25 -20.01 8.90
C SER A 337 -0.40 -20.16 7.64
N GLN A 338 -0.22 -19.08 6.86
CA GLN A 338 0.59 -19.06 5.64
C GLN A 338 2.05 -18.66 5.89
N LEU A 339 2.39 -18.23 7.11
CA LEU A 339 3.72 -17.68 7.43
C LEU A 339 4.69 -18.79 7.82
N GLY A 340 5.63 -19.10 6.91
CA GLY A 340 6.63 -20.17 7.10
C GLY A 340 7.78 -19.79 8.02
N MET A 341 8.18 -18.51 8.02
CA MET A 341 9.21 -17.99 8.93
C MET A 341 8.58 -17.24 10.10
N LYS A 342 9.03 -17.50 11.33
CA LYS A 342 8.61 -16.73 12.51
C LYS A 342 9.82 -16.31 13.33
N ILE A 343 9.96 -14.99 13.54
CA ILE A 343 10.94 -14.37 14.42
C ILE A 343 10.18 -13.58 15.49
N GLN A 344 10.27 -14.02 16.73
CA GLN A 344 9.51 -13.48 17.85
C GLN A 344 10.46 -12.92 18.89
N HIS A 345 10.58 -11.60 18.89
CA HIS A 345 11.21 -10.86 19.95
C HIS A 345 10.38 -10.90 21.23
N ALA A 346 11.00 -10.44 22.32
CA ALA A 346 10.39 -10.41 23.64
C ALA A 346 9.00 -9.77 23.64
N LEU A 347 8.10 -10.36 24.44
CA LEU A 347 6.80 -9.78 24.77
C LEU A 347 6.83 -9.28 26.22
N ARG A 348 6.14 -8.17 26.49
CA ARG A 348 6.05 -7.60 27.83
C ARG A 348 4.63 -7.74 28.34
N ALA A 349 4.48 -8.26 29.57
CA ALA A 349 3.19 -8.47 30.20
C ALA A 349 2.92 -7.40 31.26
N PHE A 350 2.08 -6.41 30.93
CA PHE A 350 1.64 -5.40 31.89
C PHE A 350 0.20 -5.65 32.35
N THR A 351 -0.60 -6.27 31.48
CA THR A 351 -2.03 -6.53 31.70
C THR A 351 -2.35 -8.04 31.69
N ALA A 352 -3.56 -8.39 32.15
CA ALA A 352 -4.06 -9.76 32.02
C ALA A 352 -4.21 -10.19 30.55
N LYS A 353 -4.58 -9.24 29.67
CA LYS A 353 -4.66 -9.45 28.22
C LYS A 353 -3.29 -9.81 27.64
N ASP A 354 -2.23 -9.12 28.07
CA ASP A 354 -0.87 -9.41 27.59
C ASP A 354 -0.42 -10.81 28.01
N ARG A 355 -0.73 -11.24 29.24
CA ARG A 355 -0.44 -12.60 29.71
C ARG A 355 -1.17 -13.66 28.87
N GLN A 356 -2.43 -13.42 28.51
CA GLN A 356 -3.17 -14.29 27.61
C GLN A 356 -2.56 -14.30 26.20
N ALA A 357 -2.19 -13.14 25.66
CA ALA A 357 -1.56 -13.00 24.35
C ALA A 357 -0.22 -13.75 24.29
N ILE A 358 0.59 -13.71 25.35
CA ILE A 358 1.84 -14.48 25.44
C ILE A 358 1.56 -15.98 25.42
N LYS A 359 0.57 -16.45 26.20
CA LYS A 359 0.20 -17.86 26.23
C LYS A 359 -0.26 -18.36 24.86
N LEU A 360 -1.10 -17.59 24.17
CA LEU A 360 -1.56 -17.91 22.82
C LEU A 360 -0.41 -17.86 21.81
N THR A 361 0.45 -16.86 21.92
CA THR A 361 1.64 -16.73 21.07
C THR A 361 2.57 -17.93 21.23
N ALA A 362 2.82 -18.40 22.45
CA ALA A 362 3.65 -19.56 22.72
C ALA A 362 3.13 -20.84 22.05
N GLN A 363 1.80 -20.98 21.90
CA GLN A 363 1.16 -22.13 21.23
C GLN A 363 1.37 -22.14 19.71
N ASN A 364 1.80 -21.02 19.12
CA ASN A 364 2.04 -20.90 17.67
C ASN A 364 3.42 -21.42 17.23
N TYR A 365 4.25 -21.92 18.16
CA TYR A 365 5.61 -22.38 17.91
C TYR A 365 5.74 -23.90 18.11
N PRO A 366 6.73 -24.55 17.45
CA PRO A 366 7.04 -25.94 17.72
C PRO A 366 7.31 -26.20 19.20
N LEU A 367 6.89 -27.37 19.68
CA LEU A 367 7.24 -27.84 21.02
C LEU A 367 8.76 -27.96 21.15
N SER A 368 9.30 -27.64 22.33
CA SER A 368 10.73 -27.71 22.62
C SER A 368 10.97 -28.43 23.93
N ASP A 369 11.94 -29.34 23.93
CA ASP A 369 12.47 -29.97 25.15
C ASP A 369 13.41 -29.01 25.92
N PHE A 370 13.82 -27.90 25.30
CA PHE A 370 14.85 -27.01 25.82
C PHE A 370 14.31 -25.70 26.42
N TYR A 371 13.07 -25.32 26.10
CA TYR A 371 12.49 -24.05 26.52
C TYR A 371 11.09 -24.21 27.09
N ASN A 372 10.83 -23.51 28.19
CA ASN A 372 9.49 -23.05 28.48
C ASN A 372 9.21 -21.80 27.62
N VAL A 373 8.49 -21.98 26.50
CA VAL A 373 8.31 -20.93 25.49
C VAL A 373 7.69 -19.66 26.09
N ALA A 374 6.66 -19.79 26.94
CA ALA A 374 5.97 -18.63 27.50
C ALA A 374 6.85 -17.84 28.48
N GLU A 375 7.62 -18.54 29.32
CA GLU A 375 8.57 -17.90 30.25
C GLU A 375 9.77 -17.31 29.52
N THR A 376 10.28 -17.99 28.50
CA THR A 376 11.41 -17.49 27.72
C THR A 376 11.02 -16.24 26.93
N LEU A 377 9.80 -16.19 26.36
CA LEU A 377 9.30 -15.01 25.65
C LEU A 377 9.32 -13.73 26.49
N THR A 378 9.20 -13.83 27.81
CA THR A 378 9.24 -12.66 28.71
C THR A 378 10.65 -12.34 29.19
N SER A 379 11.55 -13.33 29.22
CA SER A 379 12.94 -13.15 29.67
C SER A 379 13.90 -12.67 28.56
N LEU A 380 13.54 -12.84 27.28
CA LEU A 380 14.37 -12.39 26.15
C LEU A 380 14.75 -10.89 26.26
N GLY A 381 16.01 -10.63 25.97
CA GLY A 381 16.62 -9.30 25.92
C GLY A 381 16.41 -8.58 24.57
N THR A 382 17.07 -7.43 24.44
CA THR A 382 17.03 -6.65 23.19
C THR A 382 17.93 -7.28 22.13
N GLY A 383 17.38 -7.47 20.93
CA GLY A 383 18.05 -8.17 19.84
C GLY A 383 18.16 -9.67 20.10
N GLU A 384 17.28 -10.23 20.93
CA GLU A 384 17.11 -11.67 21.14
C GLU A 384 15.68 -12.05 20.76
N ALA A 385 15.54 -13.20 20.10
CA ALA A 385 14.26 -13.66 19.60
C ALA A 385 14.16 -15.18 19.58
N PHE A 386 12.95 -15.70 19.68
CA PHE A 386 12.66 -17.04 19.20
C PHE A 386 12.60 -17.06 17.68
N VAL A 387 13.23 -18.07 17.08
CA VAL A 387 13.26 -18.25 15.64
C VAL A 387 12.83 -19.66 15.31
N THR A 388 11.97 -19.79 14.32
CA THR A 388 11.68 -21.03 13.60
C THR A 388 11.43 -20.68 12.14
N VAL A 389 11.95 -21.50 11.23
CA VAL A 389 11.81 -21.31 9.78
C VAL A 389 11.33 -22.63 9.17
N LEU A 390 11.15 -22.66 7.85
CA LEU A 390 10.94 -23.92 7.14
C LEU A 390 12.28 -24.46 6.64
N ASP A 391 12.45 -25.78 6.72
CA ASP A 391 13.48 -26.47 5.96
C ASP A 391 13.09 -26.54 4.47
N GLU A 392 14.01 -27.01 3.63
CA GLU A 392 13.78 -27.16 2.18
C GLU A 392 12.64 -28.15 1.85
N LYS A 393 12.22 -28.99 2.80
CA LYS A 393 11.07 -29.91 2.67
C LYS A 393 9.78 -29.29 3.18
N GLY A 394 9.79 -28.05 3.68
CA GLY A 394 8.64 -27.36 4.21
C GLY A 394 8.25 -27.74 5.64
N ARG A 395 9.15 -28.37 6.40
CA ARG A 395 8.93 -28.71 7.81
C ARG A 395 9.48 -27.58 8.70
N PRO A 396 8.80 -27.21 9.80
CA PRO A 396 9.34 -26.25 10.75
C PRO A 396 10.66 -26.75 11.35
N THR A 397 11.66 -25.87 11.44
CA THR A 397 12.90 -26.14 12.16
C THR A 397 12.63 -26.16 13.67
N PRO A 398 13.47 -26.86 14.47
CA PRO A 398 13.41 -26.79 15.93
C PRO A 398 13.39 -25.33 16.40
N LEU A 399 12.58 -25.03 17.41
CA LEU A 399 12.52 -23.68 17.97
C LEU A 399 13.86 -23.32 18.59
N ALA A 400 14.38 -22.12 18.33
CA ALA A 400 15.65 -21.64 18.88
C ALA A 400 15.52 -20.24 19.48
N ALA A 401 15.85 -20.07 20.76
CA ALA A 401 16.19 -18.76 21.28
C ALA A 401 17.50 -18.32 20.60
N THR A 402 17.55 -17.09 20.09
CA THR A 402 18.59 -16.65 19.18
C THR A 402 19.05 -15.26 19.56
N MET A 403 20.34 -15.07 19.76
CA MET A 403 20.95 -13.74 19.75
C MET A 403 21.10 -13.33 18.29
N LEU A 404 20.40 -12.28 17.88
CA LEU A 404 20.41 -11.82 16.50
C LEU A 404 21.67 -11.00 16.23
N ARG A 405 22.18 -11.11 15.00
CA ARG A 405 23.28 -10.28 14.50
C ARG A 405 22.88 -8.81 14.42
N ALA A 406 23.87 -7.93 14.49
CA ALA A 406 23.66 -6.50 14.27
C ALA A 406 23.54 -6.20 12.76
N PRO A 407 22.73 -5.19 12.37
CA PRO A 407 22.80 -4.55 11.06
C PRO A 407 24.19 -4.06 10.70
N MET A 408 24.57 -4.20 9.43
CA MET A 408 25.82 -3.69 8.83
C MET A 408 25.70 -2.22 8.42
N SER A 409 24.49 -1.76 8.14
CA SER A 409 24.20 -0.37 7.79
C SER A 409 23.94 0.49 9.03
N ARG A 410 23.78 1.79 8.82
CA ARG A 410 23.52 2.75 9.89
C ARG A 410 22.22 2.40 10.62
N MET A 411 22.29 2.25 11.94
CA MET A 411 21.10 2.00 12.77
C MET A 411 20.28 3.26 13.05
N ASP A 412 20.78 4.43 12.67
CA ASP A 412 20.09 5.72 12.73
C ASP A 412 19.62 6.13 11.32
N ILE A 413 18.83 7.20 11.24
CA ILE A 413 18.28 7.71 9.97
C ILE A 413 19.31 8.53 9.18
N LEU A 414 19.00 8.76 7.90
CA LEU A 414 19.73 9.72 7.08
C LEU A 414 19.35 11.15 7.47
N SER A 415 20.31 12.05 7.34
CA SER A 415 20.05 13.50 7.30
C SER A 415 19.34 13.90 6.01
N GLU A 416 18.70 15.08 6.00
CA GLU A 416 18.04 15.62 4.79
C GLU A 416 18.99 15.72 3.59
N GLN A 417 20.23 16.15 3.82
CA GLN A 417 21.25 16.23 2.78
C GLN A 417 21.59 14.85 2.20
N GLU A 418 21.71 13.83 3.05
CA GLU A 418 21.97 12.45 2.61
C GLU A 418 20.78 11.88 1.84
N ILE A 419 19.54 12.20 2.24
CA ILE A 419 18.33 11.84 1.49
C ILE A 419 18.38 12.46 0.09
N ASP A 420 18.68 13.76 -0.01
CA ASP A 420 18.77 14.45 -1.31
C ASP A 420 19.86 13.85 -2.20
N ASP A 421 20.98 13.43 -1.63
CA ASP A 421 22.08 12.82 -2.38
C ASP A 421 21.75 11.40 -2.86
N VAL A 422 20.92 10.65 -2.13
CA VAL A 422 20.33 9.38 -2.62
C VAL A 422 19.38 9.66 -3.78
N LEU A 423 18.47 10.64 -3.63
CA LEU A 423 17.47 10.96 -4.66
C LEU A 423 18.09 11.49 -5.95
N LYS A 424 19.13 12.31 -5.89
CA LYS A 424 19.85 12.83 -7.08
C LYS A 424 20.45 11.73 -7.94
N LYS A 425 20.85 10.61 -7.33
CA LYS A 425 21.42 9.44 -8.02
C LYS A 425 20.37 8.52 -8.62
N SER A 426 19.10 8.69 -8.22
CA SER A 426 18.00 7.85 -8.68
C SER A 426 17.64 8.12 -10.14
N PHE A 427 17.67 7.05 -10.95
CA PHE A 427 17.06 7.07 -12.28
C PHE A 427 15.53 7.10 -12.20
N LEU A 428 14.93 6.44 -11.20
CA LEU A 428 13.48 6.34 -11.06
C LEU A 428 12.83 7.69 -10.71
N VAL A 429 13.52 8.54 -9.95
CA VAL A 429 13.07 9.92 -9.70
C VAL A 429 12.83 10.66 -11.01
N LYS A 430 13.74 10.51 -11.99
CA LYS A 430 13.59 11.13 -13.32
C LYS A 430 12.43 10.52 -14.13
N LYS A 431 12.18 9.23 -13.96
CA LYS A 431 11.11 8.49 -14.68
C LYS A 431 9.70 8.82 -14.15
N TYR A 432 9.54 8.92 -12.83
CA TYR A 432 8.22 8.95 -12.19
C TYR A 432 7.81 10.30 -11.60
N ASN A 433 8.75 11.21 -11.33
CA ASN A 433 8.37 12.51 -10.74
C ASN A 433 7.84 13.50 -11.79
N ASP A 434 7.94 13.17 -13.08
CA ASP A 434 7.25 13.92 -14.13
C ASP A 434 5.72 13.79 -13.95
N VAL A 435 5.02 14.92 -14.09
CA VAL A 435 3.56 14.97 -13.97
C VAL A 435 2.99 15.00 -15.38
N ILE A 436 2.28 13.94 -15.74
CA ILE A 436 1.68 13.79 -17.06
C ILE A 436 0.18 14.04 -16.93
N ASP A 437 -0.33 14.97 -17.73
CA ASP A 437 -1.76 15.30 -17.83
C ASP A 437 -2.22 15.04 -19.26
N ARG A 438 -2.71 13.83 -19.53
CA ARG A 438 -3.24 13.41 -20.83
C ARG A 438 -4.74 13.65 -20.90
N GLU A 439 -5.29 13.74 -22.10
CA GLU A 439 -6.75 13.77 -22.29
C GLU A 439 -7.37 12.45 -21.78
N SER A 440 -8.25 12.56 -20.79
CA SER A 440 -8.91 11.44 -20.12
C SER A 440 -10.44 11.58 -20.15
N ALA A 441 -11.15 10.69 -19.44
CA ALA A 441 -12.60 10.75 -19.36
C ALA A 441 -13.10 12.13 -18.90
N TYR A 442 -12.37 12.83 -18.03
CA TYR A 442 -12.73 14.16 -17.57
C TYR A 442 -12.84 15.18 -18.72
N GLU A 443 -11.79 15.33 -19.55
CA GLU A 443 -11.78 16.28 -20.68
C GLU A 443 -12.83 15.89 -21.71
N ILE A 444 -12.89 14.61 -22.08
CA ILE A 444 -13.79 14.09 -23.12
C ILE A 444 -15.25 14.34 -22.74
N LEU A 445 -15.64 13.98 -21.51
CA LEU A 445 -17.00 14.16 -21.03
C LEU A 445 -17.37 15.63 -20.85
N ASN A 446 -16.44 16.48 -20.40
CA ASN A 446 -16.69 17.93 -20.32
C ASN A 446 -16.96 18.52 -21.70
N ASN A 447 -16.22 18.10 -22.73
CA ASN A 447 -16.45 18.53 -24.10
C ASN A 447 -17.82 18.03 -24.62
N LYS A 448 -18.17 16.76 -24.35
CA LYS A 448 -19.47 16.18 -24.71
C LYS A 448 -20.64 16.91 -24.04
N ILE A 449 -20.55 17.18 -22.74
CA ILE A 449 -21.57 17.93 -21.98
C ILE A 449 -21.75 19.34 -22.53
N LYS A 450 -20.66 20.06 -22.84
CA LYS A 450 -20.73 21.39 -23.46
C LYS A 450 -21.47 21.35 -24.81
N GLN A 451 -21.23 20.32 -25.63
CA GLN A 451 -21.93 20.16 -26.91
C GLN A 451 -23.42 19.89 -26.72
N ILE A 452 -23.78 19.00 -25.79
CA ILE A 452 -25.19 18.70 -25.44
C ILE A 452 -25.89 19.97 -24.94
N GLN A 453 -25.27 20.73 -24.04
CA GLN A 453 -25.83 21.97 -23.50
C GLN A 453 -25.99 23.05 -24.58
N ALA A 454 -25.03 23.18 -25.51
CA ALA A 454 -25.13 24.09 -26.64
C ALA A 454 -26.28 23.72 -27.59
N GLN A 455 -26.44 22.43 -27.91
CA GLN A 455 -27.57 21.94 -28.72
C GLN A 455 -28.91 22.18 -28.03
N GLN A 456 -29.03 21.89 -26.74
CA GLN A 456 -30.24 22.14 -25.97
C GLN A 456 -30.57 23.64 -25.88
N ALA A 457 -29.57 24.51 -25.75
CA ALA A 457 -29.77 25.96 -25.75
C ALA A 457 -30.26 26.46 -27.12
N GLN A 458 -29.69 25.94 -28.22
CA GLN A 458 -30.15 26.24 -29.58
C GLN A 458 -31.58 25.73 -29.83
N GLU A 459 -31.92 24.52 -29.40
CA GLU A 459 -33.28 24.00 -29.51
C GLU A 459 -34.30 24.78 -28.68
N LYS A 460 -33.92 25.20 -27.45
CA LYS A 460 -34.77 26.05 -26.62
C LYS A 460 -35.00 27.40 -27.28
N GLN A 461 -33.97 28.04 -27.81
CA GLN A 461 -34.10 29.28 -28.59
C GLN A 461 -34.96 29.09 -29.83
N LYS A 462 -34.82 27.96 -30.54
CA LYS A 462 -35.63 27.64 -31.71
C LYS A 462 -37.11 27.44 -31.34
N LYS A 463 -37.39 26.68 -30.28
CA LYS A 463 -38.75 26.46 -29.74
C LYS A 463 -39.38 27.75 -29.18
N GLU A 464 -38.58 28.64 -28.58
CA GLU A 464 -39.04 29.97 -28.14
C GLU A 464 -39.33 30.91 -29.31
N SER A 465 -38.46 30.89 -30.35
CA SER A 465 -38.70 31.63 -31.58
C SER A 465 -39.96 31.13 -32.31
N GLU A 466 -40.17 29.81 -32.40
CA GLU A 466 -41.35 29.18 -33.00
C GLU A 466 -42.64 29.49 -32.21
N LYS A 467 -42.59 29.46 -30.87
CA LYS A 467 -43.71 29.89 -30.00
C LYS A 467 -44.00 31.39 -30.09
N SER A 468 -43.00 32.23 -30.38
CA SER A 468 -43.22 33.65 -30.62
C SER A 468 -43.90 33.92 -31.96
N THR A 469 -43.56 33.17 -33.01
CA THR A 469 -44.24 33.24 -34.32
C THR A 469 -45.63 32.59 -34.34
N SER A 470 -45.91 31.59 -33.48
CA SER A 470 -47.26 31.00 -33.41
C SER A 470 -48.27 31.87 -32.66
N LYS A 471 -47.81 32.71 -31.70
CA LYS A 471 -48.66 33.72 -31.04
C LYS A 471 -48.99 34.93 -31.92
N THR A 472 -48.30 35.14 -33.04
CA THR A 472 -48.64 36.22 -34.00
C THR A 472 -49.68 35.80 -35.05
N ARG A 473 -50.09 34.53 -35.10
CA ARG A 473 -51.09 34.04 -36.09
C ARG A 473 -52.53 33.94 -35.57
N THR A 474 -52.80 34.30 -34.31
CA THR A 474 -54.14 34.30 -33.72
C THR A 474 -54.46 35.61 -33.00
N SER A 475 -54.50 36.73 -33.74
CA SER A 475 -55.21 37.94 -33.30
C SER A 475 -55.47 38.95 -34.42
N SER A 476 -56.19 38.54 -35.48
CA SER A 476 -56.94 39.51 -36.30
C SER A 476 -58.34 39.69 -35.69
N GLY A 477 -58.51 40.67 -34.80
CA GLY A 477 -59.85 41.10 -34.38
C GLY A 477 -59.94 41.83 -33.03
N LYS A 478 -60.13 43.16 -33.13
CA LYS A 478 -60.79 44.08 -32.17
C LYS A 478 -60.08 44.51 -30.87
N SER A 479 -59.56 45.75 -30.96
CA SER A 479 -59.80 46.93 -30.09
C SER A 479 -59.59 46.90 -28.57
N THR A 480 -58.76 47.88 -28.14
CA THR A 480 -58.84 48.73 -26.94
C THR A 480 -58.69 48.09 -25.55
N ALA A 481 -57.47 48.20 -24.99
CA ALA A 481 -57.16 48.94 -23.76
C ALA A 481 -55.68 48.75 -23.41
N GLN A 482 -54.88 49.82 -23.47
CA GLN A 482 -53.48 49.81 -23.04
C GLN A 482 -53.42 49.81 -21.50
N ASN A 483 -52.72 48.83 -20.92
CA ASN A 483 -52.53 48.71 -19.48
C ASN A 483 -51.33 49.59 -19.03
N PRO A 484 -51.52 50.63 -18.18
CA PRO A 484 -50.48 51.62 -17.83
C PRO A 484 -49.25 51.03 -17.10
N ILE A 485 -49.38 49.83 -16.53
CA ILE A 485 -48.35 49.17 -15.72
C ILE A 485 -47.16 48.70 -16.59
N LEU A 486 -47.41 48.31 -17.85
CA LEU A 486 -46.35 47.80 -18.73
C LEU A 486 -45.40 48.91 -19.24
N LYS A 487 -45.88 50.16 -19.31
CA LYS A 487 -45.05 51.33 -19.66
C LYS A 487 -44.14 51.78 -18.51
N MET A 488 -44.50 51.48 -17.26
CA MET A 488 -43.68 51.85 -16.10
C MET A 488 -42.45 50.93 -15.97
N VAL A 489 -42.62 49.63 -16.22
CA VAL A 489 -41.56 48.61 -16.11
C VAL A 489 -40.59 48.63 -17.30
N THR A 490 -40.98 49.20 -18.44
CA THR A 490 -40.14 49.30 -19.65
C THR A 490 -39.47 50.66 -19.84
N SER A 491 -39.66 51.60 -18.92
CA SER A 491 -39.00 52.90 -19.00
C SER A 491 -37.50 52.79 -18.68
N ALA A 492 -36.66 53.37 -19.54
CA ALA A 492 -35.20 53.37 -19.42
C ALA A 492 -34.68 53.95 -18.08
N THR A 493 -35.51 54.72 -17.38
CA THR A 493 -35.23 55.32 -16.07
C THR A 493 -35.27 54.28 -14.94
N PHE A 494 -36.15 53.28 -15.02
CA PHE A 494 -36.27 52.22 -14.00
C PHE A 494 -35.13 51.19 -14.11
N ILE A 495 -34.75 50.85 -15.35
CA ILE A 495 -33.65 49.91 -15.63
C ILE A 495 -32.29 50.51 -15.20
N ARG A 496 -32.08 51.83 -15.35
CA ARG A 496 -30.87 52.50 -14.83
C ARG A 496 -30.82 52.59 -13.30
N GLY A 497 -31.97 52.74 -12.63
CA GLY A 497 -32.04 52.80 -11.16
C GLY A 497 -31.65 51.47 -10.50
N VAL A 498 -32.09 50.34 -11.05
CA VAL A 498 -31.81 49.01 -10.50
C VAL A 498 -30.35 48.59 -10.74
N PHE A 499 -29.78 48.89 -11.91
CA PHE A 499 -28.36 48.60 -12.19
C PHE A 499 -27.39 49.49 -11.39
N GLY A 500 -27.77 50.73 -11.08
CA GLY A 500 -26.95 51.63 -10.26
C GLY A 500 -26.78 51.14 -8.81
N VAL A 501 -27.82 50.55 -8.22
CA VAL A 501 -27.79 50.02 -6.84
C VAL A 501 -27.00 48.72 -6.76
N LEU A 502 -27.11 47.84 -7.75
CA LEU A 502 -26.33 46.58 -7.82
C LEU A 502 -24.82 46.81 -7.96
N SER A 503 -24.39 47.85 -8.68
CA SER A 503 -22.96 48.19 -8.82
C SER A 503 -22.32 48.69 -7.52
N LYS A 504 -23.11 49.28 -6.60
CA LYS A 504 -22.62 49.83 -5.33
C LYS A 504 -22.48 48.77 -4.23
N VAL A 505 -23.13 47.61 -4.40
CA VAL A 505 -23.05 46.47 -3.47
C VAL A 505 -21.88 45.54 -3.81
N MET A 506 -21.36 45.56 -5.04
CA MET A 506 -20.20 44.76 -5.47
C MET A 506 -18.82 45.41 -5.23
N LYS A 507 -18.75 46.53 -4.51
CA LYS A 507 -17.48 47.24 -4.21
C LYS A 507 -17.27 47.56 -2.72
N LYS A 508 -17.72 46.68 -1.83
CA LYS A 508 -17.30 46.68 -0.41
C LYS A 508 -16.76 45.33 -0.02
#